data_AF-A0ABD5YTL6-F1
#
_entry.id   AF-A0ABD5YTL6-F1
#
_cell.length_a   1.000
_cell.length_b   1.000
_cell.length_c   1.000
_cell.angle_alpha   90.00
_cell.angle_beta   90.00
_cell.angle_gamma   90.00
#
_symmetry.space_group_name_H-M   'P 1'
#
loop_
_entity.id
_entity.type
_entity.pdbx_description
1 polymer ?
#
loop_
_entity_poly.entity_id
_entity_poly.type
_entity_poly.pdbx_seq_one_letter_code
_entity_poly.pdbx_strand_id
1 'polypeptide(L)'
;MRYIGEPEEQNTIDDRTFVSEPALDWDETNDEDESTNGDKDNDEQEQEQYRLVRLHEAFDVPARSTGDGTVIWLRPEIGRVAIHCDGVLESREAVVKPYGPPLDHVPGISGATMGESGDVINIIDVTTIA
;
A
#
# COMPACT_ATOMS: atom_id res chain seq x y z
N MET A 1 -9.41 -24.33 38.91
CA MET A 1 -8.48 -23.32 38.36
C MET A 1 -9.09 -22.76 37.09
N ARG A 2 -9.38 -21.45 37.05
CA ARG A 2 -9.83 -20.71 35.86
C ARG A 2 -8.58 -20.20 35.13
N TYR A 3 -8.52 -20.44 33.83
CA TYR A 3 -7.86 -19.54 32.89
C TYR A 3 -8.66 -19.63 31.59
N ILE A 4 -9.44 -18.59 31.32
CA ILE A 4 -10.03 -18.32 30.01
C ILE A 4 -9.01 -17.40 29.33
N GLY A 5 -8.25 -17.94 28.38
CA GLY A 5 -7.48 -17.12 27.47
C GLY A 5 -8.45 -16.56 26.45
N GLU A 6 -8.58 -15.23 26.42
CA GLU A 6 -9.33 -14.53 25.38
C GLU A 6 -8.63 -14.82 24.03
N PRO A 7 -9.36 -15.17 22.95
CA PRO A 7 -8.74 -15.26 21.64
C PRO A 7 -8.34 -13.85 21.22
N GLU A 8 -7.05 -13.69 20.96
CA GLU A 8 -6.44 -12.46 20.45
C GLU A 8 -7.25 -11.94 19.27
N GLU A 9 -7.73 -10.70 19.39
CA GLU A 9 -8.40 -9.96 18.33
C GLU A 9 -7.42 -9.86 17.15
N GLN A 10 -7.57 -10.77 16.19
CA GLN A 10 -6.97 -10.63 14.88
C GLN A 10 -7.55 -9.35 14.28
N ASN A 11 -6.72 -8.31 14.24
CA ASN A 11 -6.96 -7.05 13.58
C ASN A 11 -7.31 -7.33 12.11
N THR A 12 -8.59 -7.57 11.87
CA THR A 12 -9.17 -7.75 10.55
C THR A 12 -9.14 -6.36 9.94
N ILE A 13 -8.11 -6.11 9.13
CA ILE A 13 -8.00 -4.88 8.36
C ILE A 13 -9.27 -4.80 7.49
N ASP A 14 -10.19 -3.91 7.86
CA ASP A 14 -11.52 -3.79 7.26
C ASP A 14 -11.42 -3.34 5.79
N ASP A 15 -12.13 -4.06 4.92
CA ASP A 15 -11.69 -4.40 3.56
C ASP A 15 -12.05 -3.38 2.47
N ARG A 16 -12.35 -2.12 2.81
CA ARG A 16 -12.95 -1.20 1.82
C ARG A 16 -12.39 0.21 1.76
N THR A 17 -11.79 0.70 2.82
CA THR A 17 -11.18 2.04 2.86
C THR A 17 -10.25 2.06 4.06
N PHE A 18 -8.96 2.25 3.84
CA PHE A 18 -8.02 2.40 4.95
C PHE A 18 -7.83 3.89 5.20
N VAL A 19 -8.20 4.34 6.39
CA VAL A 19 -7.86 5.68 6.87
C VAL A 19 -6.46 5.55 7.43
N SER A 20 -5.47 6.12 6.76
CA SER A 20 -4.18 6.33 7.42
C SER A 20 -4.43 7.28 8.58
N GLU A 21 -4.13 6.87 9.81
CA GLU A 21 -3.74 7.83 10.85
C GLU A 21 -2.68 8.74 10.21
N PRO A 22 -2.76 10.07 10.42
CA PRO A 22 -1.90 11.02 9.74
C PRO A 22 -0.48 10.50 9.88
N ALA A 23 0.14 10.17 8.75
CA ALA A 23 1.51 9.71 8.74
C ALA A 23 2.28 10.79 9.51
N LEU A 24 2.73 10.45 10.73
CA LEU A 24 3.65 11.29 11.47
C LEU A 24 4.76 11.61 10.47
N ASP A 25 4.82 12.87 10.10
CA ASP A 25 5.81 13.40 9.19
C ASP A 25 7.17 12.95 9.75
N TRP A 26 7.86 12.05 9.04
CA TRP A 26 9.15 11.49 9.49
C TRP A 26 10.29 12.55 9.41
N ASP A 27 9.94 13.83 9.33
CA ASP A 27 10.82 14.98 9.44
C ASP A 27 10.80 15.55 10.88
N GLU A 28 10.91 14.71 11.90
CA GLU A 28 11.19 15.21 13.25
C GLU A 28 12.69 15.39 13.43
N THR A 29 13.17 16.64 13.41
CA THR A 29 14.06 17.09 14.50
C THR A 29 14.06 18.62 14.66
N ASN A 30 13.64 19.09 15.84
CA ASN A 30 14.28 20.08 16.73
C ASN A 30 13.18 20.75 17.59
N ASP A 31 13.07 20.41 18.87
CA ASP A 31 13.72 21.07 20.03
C ASP A 31 13.20 22.50 20.27
N GLU A 32 12.26 22.63 21.22
CA GLU A 32 12.38 23.41 22.47
C GLU A 32 10.97 23.63 23.09
N ASP A 33 10.84 23.29 24.38
CA ASP A 33 9.66 23.48 25.21
C ASP A 33 9.16 24.94 25.23
N GLU A 34 7.90 25.18 24.88
CA GLU A 34 7.15 26.31 25.44
C GLU A 34 5.68 25.92 25.67
N SER A 35 5.35 25.68 26.95
CA SER A 35 3.96 25.55 27.40
C SER A 35 3.23 26.86 27.15
N THR A 36 2.30 26.87 26.20
CA THR A 36 1.23 27.88 26.15
C THR A 36 -0.15 27.23 26.20
N ASN A 37 -0.99 27.96 26.91
CA ASN A 37 -2.26 27.57 27.47
C ASN A 37 -3.36 27.62 26.40
N GLY A 38 -4.04 26.50 26.19
CA GLY A 38 -5.40 26.35 25.66
C GLY A 38 -5.86 27.29 24.56
N ASP A 39 -5.78 26.81 23.32
CA ASP A 39 -6.93 26.86 22.41
C ASP A 39 -7.13 25.43 21.89
N LYS A 40 -8.34 24.89 22.05
CA LYS A 40 -8.70 23.63 21.38
C LYS A 40 -9.02 24.02 19.95
N ASP A 41 -7.97 24.14 19.14
CA ASP A 41 -8.12 24.17 17.71
C ASP A 41 -8.87 22.89 17.33
N ASN A 42 -10.06 23.10 16.77
CA ASN A 42 -10.79 22.08 16.05
C ASN A 42 -9.98 21.84 14.78
N ASP A 43 -8.87 21.11 14.91
CA ASP A 43 -8.20 20.48 13.79
C ASP A 43 -9.21 19.51 13.22
N GLU A 44 -10.00 20.01 12.27
CA GLU A 44 -10.76 19.20 11.32
C GLU A 44 -9.72 18.37 10.59
N GLN A 45 -9.31 17.25 11.20
CA GLN A 45 -8.36 16.35 10.61
C GLN A 45 -9.00 15.85 9.32
N GLU A 46 -8.54 16.39 8.20
CA GLU A 46 -8.91 15.91 6.88
C GLU A 46 -8.44 14.46 6.82
N GLN A 47 -9.35 13.53 7.08
CA GLN A 47 -9.08 12.11 6.95
C GLN A 47 -8.78 11.84 5.48
N GLU A 48 -7.50 11.81 5.15
CA GLU A 48 -7.04 11.53 3.80
C GLU A 48 -7.29 10.05 3.51
N GLN A 49 -8.38 9.78 2.78
CA GLN A 49 -8.80 8.42 2.47
C GLN A 49 -7.90 7.83 1.38
N TYR A 50 -7.28 6.69 1.67
CA TYR A 50 -6.56 5.88 0.69
C TYR A 50 -7.45 4.73 0.22
N ARG A 51 -7.50 4.54 -1.10
CA ARG A 51 -8.10 3.35 -1.70
C ARG A 51 -7.14 2.17 -1.52
N LEU A 52 -7.57 1.12 -0.82
CA LEU A 52 -6.81 -0.12 -0.72
C LEU A 52 -7.07 -0.99 -1.95
N VAL A 53 -6.01 -1.35 -2.69
CA VAL A 53 -6.05 -2.26 -3.83
C VAL A 53 -5.33 -3.54 -3.45
N ARG A 54 -6.04 -4.67 -3.47
CA ARG A 54 -5.47 -6.01 -3.27
C ARG A 54 -4.94 -6.53 -4.59
N LEU A 55 -3.62 -6.69 -4.71
CA LEU A 55 -2.98 -7.04 -5.97
C LEU A 55 -3.45 -8.39 -6.51
N HIS A 56 -3.68 -9.37 -5.62
CA HIS A 56 -4.15 -10.69 -6.00
C HIS A 56 -5.57 -10.66 -6.58
N GLU A 57 -6.46 -9.84 -6.03
CA GLU A 57 -7.83 -9.68 -6.54
C GLU A 57 -7.84 -8.91 -7.86
N ALA A 58 -7.06 -7.84 -7.95
CA ALA A 58 -7.01 -6.98 -9.13
C ALA A 58 -6.50 -7.72 -10.37
N PHE A 59 -5.66 -8.75 -10.19
CA PHE A 59 -5.14 -9.59 -11.27
C PHE A 59 -5.78 -10.98 -11.36
N ASP A 60 -6.81 -11.26 -10.57
CA ASP A 60 -7.47 -12.58 -10.51
C ASP A 60 -6.46 -13.75 -10.32
N VAL A 61 -5.49 -13.54 -9.43
CA VAL A 61 -4.49 -14.54 -9.06
C VAL A 61 -4.76 -15.05 -7.65
N PRO A 62 -4.49 -16.34 -7.37
CA PRO A 62 -4.68 -16.87 -6.03
C PRO A 62 -3.72 -16.20 -5.05
N ALA A 63 -4.26 -15.71 -3.93
CA ALA A 63 -3.44 -15.21 -2.83
C ALA A 63 -2.52 -16.33 -2.31
N ARG A 64 -1.23 -16.03 -2.11
CA ARG A 64 -0.28 -16.98 -1.52
C ARG A 64 -0.28 -16.96 0.01
N SER A 65 -0.67 -15.83 0.62
CA SER A 65 -0.73 -15.63 2.07
C SER A 65 -2.14 -15.20 2.49
N THR A 66 -2.69 -15.82 3.53
CA THR A 66 -4.04 -15.51 4.07
C THR A 66 -3.98 -14.55 5.27
N GLY A 67 -2.81 -14.05 5.68
CA GLY A 67 -2.70 -13.28 6.92
C GLY A 67 -1.63 -12.18 6.95
N ASP A 68 -0.48 -12.40 6.31
CA ASP A 68 0.65 -11.47 6.41
C ASP A 68 1.04 -11.00 5.01
N GLY A 69 0.40 -9.94 4.53
CA GLY A 69 0.79 -9.22 3.32
C GLY A 69 1.44 -7.89 3.67
N THR A 70 2.17 -7.31 2.71
CA THR A 70 2.76 -5.96 2.84
C THR A 70 1.87 -4.95 2.15
N VAL A 71 1.58 -3.83 2.84
CA VAL A 71 0.88 -2.67 2.26
C VAL A 71 1.90 -1.61 1.85
N ILE A 72 1.85 -1.20 0.58
CA ILE A 72 2.68 -0.14 -0.01
C ILE A 72 1.82 1.08 -0.22
N TRP A 73 2.23 2.23 0.33
CA TRP A 73 1.54 3.50 0.18
C TRP A 73 2.12 4.27 -1.00
N LEU A 74 1.27 4.66 -1.95
CA LEU A 74 1.67 5.59 -2.99
C LEU A 74 1.64 7.02 -2.45
N ARG A 75 2.56 7.84 -2.95
CA ARG A 75 2.55 9.26 -2.63
C ARG A 75 1.28 9.91 -3.19
N PRO A 76 0.68 10.88 -2.47
CA PRO A 76 -0.61 11.46 -2.85
C PRO A 76 -0.59 12.13 -4.24
N GLU A 77 0.57 12.56 -4.74
CA GLU A 77 0.72 13.17 -6.08
C GLU A 77 0.57 12.14 -7.21
N ILE A 78 0.85 10.87 -6.94
CA ILE A 78 0.67 9.75 -7.88
C ILE A 78 -0.74 9.16 -7.75
N GLY A 79 -1.30 9.25 -6.55
CA GLY A 79 -2.67 8.86 -6.22
C GLY A 79 -2.77 8.42 -4.76
N ARG A 80 -3.93 8.66 -4.14
CA ARG A 80 -4.22 8.19 -2.77
C ARG A 80 -4.60 6.71 -2.79
N VAL A 81 -3.61 5.86 -3.08
CA VAL A 81 -3.77 4.40 -3.22
C VAL A 81 -2.78 3.69 -2.31
N ALA A 82 -3.27 2.66 -1.61
CA ALA A 82 -2.48 1.70 -0.86
C ALA A 82 -2.58 0.34 -1.57
N ILE A 83 -1.47 -0.36 -1.73
CA ILE A 83 -1.41 -1.64 -2.45
C ILE A 83 -1.07 -2.74 -1.47
N HIS A 84 -1.96 -3.70 -1.30
CA HIS A 84 -1.69 -4.92 -0.56
C HIS A 84 -1.09 -6.00 -1.49
N CYS A 85 0.10 -6.46 -1.17
CA CYS A 85 0.83 -7.52 -1.87
C CYS A 85 1.34 -8.59 -0.89
N ASP A 86 1.81 -9.74 -1.40
CA ASP A 86 2.32 -10.81 -0.52
C ASP A 86 3.62 -10.40 0.20
N GLY A 87 4.44 -9.53 -0.39
CA GLY A 87 5.69 -9.07 0.19
C GLY A 87 6.50 -8.20 -0.76
N VAL A 88 7.44 -7.44 -0.20
CA VAL A 88 8.40 -6.61 -0.96
C VAL A 88 9.79 -7.23 -0.85
N LEU A 89 10.42 -7.49 -1.99
CA LEU A 89 11.76 -8.07 -2.04
C LEU A 89 12.83 -6.98 -2.01
N GLU A 90 12.83 -6.10 -3.01
CA GLU A 90 13.79 -5.01 -3.16
C GLU A 90 13.28 -3.94 -4.14
N SER A 91 13.89 -2.77 -4.09
CA SER A 91 13.72 -1.73 -5.12
C SER A 91 14.86 -1.84 -6.14
N ARG A 92 14.53 -1.83 -7.43
CA ARG A 92 15.51 -1.89 -8.52
C ARG A 92 15.10 -1.01 -9.69
N GLU A 93 16.09 -0.57 -10.46
CA GLU A 93 15.84 0.04 -11.77
C GLU A 93 15.49 -1.04 -12.79
N ALA A 94 14.47 -0.79 -13.62
CA ALA A 94 14.02 -1.73 -14.65
C ALA A 94 13.77 -1.01 -15.97
N VAL A 95 14.21 -1.64 -17.07
CA VAL A 95 13.81 -1.21 -18.41
C VAL A 95 12.44 -1.81 -18.72
N VAL A 96 11.45 -0.95 -18.92
CA VAL A 96 10.11 -1.35 -19.35
C VAL A 96 10.14 -1.74 -20.82
N LYS A 97 9.78 -2.99 -21.13
CA LYS A 97 9.37 -3.39 -22.47
C LYS A 97 7.85 -3.40 -22.48
N PRO A 98 7.20 -2.39 -23.09
CA PRO A 98 5.75 -2.37 -23.15
C PRO A 98 5.28 -3.63 -23.89
N TYR A 99 4.17 -4.19 -23.44
CA TYR A 99 3.56 -5.28 -24.16
C TYR A 99 3.07 -4.79 -25.52
N GLY A 100 3.27 -5.62 -26.54
CA GLY A 100 2.67 -5.40 -27.85
C GLY A 100 1.21 -5.87 -27.86
N PRO A 101 0.46 -5.54 -28.92
CA PRO A 101 -0.87 -6.08 -29.13
C PRO A 101 -0.89 -7.63 -29.04
N PRO A 102 -1.88 -8.22 -28.37
CA PRO A 102 -3.11 -7.61 -27.83
C PRO A 102 -3.04 -7.17 -26.35
N LEU A 103 -1.86 -7.27 -25.72
CA LEU A 103 -1.70 -7.06 -24.26
C LEU A 103 -1.42 -5.59 -23.90
N ASP A 104 -1.35 -4.70 -24.88
CA ASP A 104 -1.12 -3.26 -24.73
C ASP A 104 -2.31 -2.50 -24.12
N HIS A 105 -3.46 -3.16 -23.94
CA HIS A 105 -4.68 -2.58 -23.39
C HIS A 105 -5.13 -3.23 -22.08
N VAL A 106 -4.30 -4.06 -21.46
CA VAL A 106 -4.65 -4.71 -20.18
C VAL A 106 -4.47 -3.71 -19.03
N PRO A 107 -5.55 -3.32 -18.32
CA PRO A 107 -5.45 -2.43 -17.18
C PRO A 107 -4.51 -3.00 -16.11
N GLY A 108 -3.73 -2.13 -15.47
CA GLY A 108 -2.76 -2.52 -14.47
C GLY A 108 -1.43 -3.04 -15.02
N ILE A 109 -1.28 -3.24 -16.33
CA ILE A 109 -0.04 -3.75 -16.91
C ILE A 109 0.65 -2.67 -17.75
N SER A 110 1.87 -2.30 -17.38
CA SER A 110 2.72 -1.38 -18.14
C SER A 110 3.64 -2.11 -19.13
N GLY A 111 4.07 -3.32 -18.77
CA GLY A 111 5.02 -4.08 -19.58
C GLY A 111 5.67 -5.23 -18.81
N ALA A 112 6.77 -5.72 -19.35
CA ALA A 112 7.61 -6.69 -18.67
C ALA A 112 9.09 -6.36 -18.83
N THR A 113 9.88 -7.00 -17.98
CA THR A 113 11.33 -7.04 -18.08
C THR A 113 11.82 -8.45 -17.76
N MET A 114 13.08 -8.73 -18.10
CA MET A 114 13.72 -9.99 -17.77
C MET A 114 14.58 -9.78 -16.53
N GLY A 115 14.32 -10.56 -15.47
CA GLY A 115 15.15 -10.58 -14.28
C GLY A 115 16.52 -11.20 -14.56
N GLU A 116 17.46 -11.02 -13.63
CA GLU A 116 18.81 -11.56 -13.75
C GLU A 116 18.85 -13.09 -13.86
N SER A 117 17.88 -13.77 -13.23
CA SER A 117 17.72 -15.23 -13.29
C SER A 117 17.03 -15.73 -14.56
N GLY A 118 16.60 -14.82 -15.46
CA GLY A 118 15.87 -15.15 -16.68
C GLY A 118 14.34 -15.22 -16.52
N ASP A 119 13.83 -15.00 -15.31
CA ASP A 119 12.39 -14.94 -15.06
C ASP A 119 11.78 -13.65 -15.63
N VAL A 120 10.53 -13.74 -16.09
CA VAL A 120 9.77 -12.57 -16.56
C VAL A 120 9.18 -11.83 -15.35
N ILE A 121 9.54 -10.56 -15.22
CA ILE A 121 9.02 -9.67 -14.18
C ILE A 121 8.03 -8.71 -14.84
N ASN A 122 6.77 -8.74 -14.37
CA ASN A 122 5.74 -7.81 -14.83
C ASN A 122 5.92 -6.44 -14.17
N ILE A 123 5.72 -5.39 -14.95
CA ILE A 123 5.72 -4.01 -14.48
C ILE A 123 4.27 -3.55 -14.49
N ILE A 124 3.79 -3.15 -13.32
CA ILE A 124 2.39 -2.83 -13.05
C ILE A 124 2.21 -1.32 -13.08
N ASP A 125 1.17 -0.85 -13.80
CA ASP A 125 0.72 0.55 -13.72
C ASP A 125 -0.38 0.66 -12.66
N VAL A 126 0.02 1.16 -11.50
CA VAL A 126 -0.82 1.30 -10.32
C VAL A 126 -1.91 2.36 -10.45
N THR A 127 -1.84 3.24 -11.46
CA THR A 127 -2.87 4.27 -11.70
C THR A 127 -4.06 3.73 -12.50
N THR A 128 -3.84 2.67 -13.28
CA THR A 128 -4.87 2.07 -14.16
C THR A 128 -5.55 0.85 -13.53
N ILE A 129 -4.96 0.29 -12.48
CA ILE A 129 -5.53 -0.82 -11.71
C ILE A 129 -6.49 -0.36 -10.60
N ALA A 130 -6.38 0.92 -10.22
CA ALA A 130 -7.10 1.50 -9.09
C ALA A 130 -8.54 1.88 -9.46
#